data_AF-A0A7Y5LKX5-F1
#
_entry.id   AF-A0A7Y5LKX5-F1
#
_cell.length_a   1.000
_cell.length_b   1.000
_cell.length_c   1.000
_cell.angle_alpha   90.00
_cell.angle_beta   90.00
_cell.angle_gamma   90.00
#
_symmetry.space_group_name_H-M   'P 1'
#
loop_
_entity.id
_entity.type
_entity.pdbx_description
1 polymer ?
#
loop_
_entity_poly.entity_id
_entity_poly.type
_entity_poly.pdbx_seq_one_letter_code
_entity_poly.pdbx_strand_id
1 'polypeptide(L)'
;MKKLFLLILSVILPLSAQYKITAYKGALIYPVEGAPVENGVMIIQNGKIISVGREGEIAIPNGAEVIDVSGKVIIPGLVDTHSHIGNGDGGDGSAPLHPDVRILDSIDPMSDTFMRARTGGITTVNVMPGSGHLMSGQTVYLKLRKSNIINGMLFCDDPINGICGGLKMANGTNSLRGTPFPGTRGKSAALVRQLFIKAKEYREKKIAAGNDKSKMPAYDYEMESLVEVLDGRRIVQHHTHRADDIMTVLRLQKEFGFKVVLHHVSEGYKVAKEIAEAKIPCSIIIIDSPGGKLETMNLYFDNGVKMAEAGVDIAYHTDDYITDSRLFLRSAALGIRAGLRPEKALESLTLAGARMLGLESRIGSLVKGKDADFVILSGDPFSVYTKIEKTVVEGVVVYDRSNPDDFKFATGGYRVYKDLYYEHIHCGHDEELH
;
A
#
# COMPACT_ATOMS: atom_id res chain seq x y z
N MET A 1 -50.71 -55.95 0.38
CA MET A 1 -49.60 -54.98 0.55
C MET A 1 -49.15 -54.51 -0.84
N LYS A 2 -49.70 -53.40 -1.34
CA LYS A 2 -49.28 -52.78 -2.61
C LYS A 2 -48.33 -51.63 -2.27
N LYS A 3 -47.05 -51.74 -2.64
CA LYS A 3 -46.05 -50.66 -2.48
C LYS A 3 -46.22 -49.67 -3.63
N LEU A 4 -46.60 -48.44 -3.28
CA LEU A 4 -46.66 -47.29 -4.17
C LEU A 4 -45.23 -46.72 -4.27
N PHE A 5 -44.62 -46.76 -5.46
CA PHE A 5 -43.34 -46.12 -5.73
C PHE A 5 -43.60 -44.66 -6.13
N LEU A 6 -43.17 -43.73 -5.28
CA LEU A 6 -43.23 -42.30 -5.54
C LEU A 6 -42.02 -41.93 -6.41
N LEU A 7 -42.26 -41.51 -7.66
CA LEU A 7 -41.22 -40.99 -8.55
C LEU A 7 -40.98 -39.51 -8.19
N ILE A 8 -39.91 -39.21 -7.46
CA ILE A 8 -39.48 -37.83 -7.21
C ILE A 8 -38.68 -37.38 -8.44
N LEU A 9 -39.28 -36.50 -9.23
CA LEU A 9 -38.62 -35.81 -10.33
C LEU A 9 -37.73 -34.70 -9.74
N SER A 10 -36.43 -34.97 -9.60
CA SER A 10 -35.45 -33.98 -9.20
C SER A 10 -35.19 -33.00 -10.36
N VAL A 11 -35.75 -31.80 -10.26
CA VAL A 11 -35.39 -30.66 -11.11
C VAL A 11 -33.98 -30.24 -10.75
N ILE A 12 -33.00 -30.64 -11.56
CA ILE A 12 -31.63 -30.10 -11.51
C ILE A 12 -31.68 -28.75 -12.21
N LEU A 13 -31.84 -27.67 -11.44
CA LEU A 13 -31.50 -26.33 -11.94
C LEU A 13 -29.97 -26.25 -12.00
N PRO A 14 -29.34 -26.02 -13.16
CA PRO A 14 -27.93 -25.73 -13.20
C PRO A 14 -27.75 -24.33 -12.61
N LEU A 15 -27.30 -24.25 -11.36
CA LEU A 15 -26.80 -23.01 -10.76
C LEU A 15 -25.44 -22.68 -11.41
N SER A 16 -25.46 -22.36 -12.70
CA SER A 16 -24.31 -21.74 -13.35
C SER A 16 -24.35 -20.28 -12.93
N ALA A 17 -23.55 -19.91 -11.93
CA ALA A 17 -23.14 -18.52 -11.80
C ALA A 17 -22.50 -18.15 -13.14
N GLN A 18 -23.25 -17.45 -13.99
CA GLN A 18 -22.79 -17.09 -15.33
C GLN A 18 -21.59 -16.15 -15.15
N TYR A 19 -20.39 -16.64 -15.46
CA TYR A 19 -19.16 -15.87 -15.30
C TYR A 19 -19.26 -14.59 -16.14
N LYS A 20 -19.33 -13.42 -15.48
CA LYS A 20 -19.43 -12.13 -16.17
C LYS A 20 -18.07 -11.80 -16.78
N ILE A 21 -18.00 -11.81 -18.10
CA ILE A 21 -16.84 -11.33 -18.87
C ILE A 21 -17.12 -9.87 -19.22
N THR A 22 -16.18 -8.98 -18.94
CA THR A 22 -16.28 -7.56 -19.28
C THR A 22 -15.07 -7.16 -20.11
N ALA A 23 -15.31 -6.45 -21.22
CA ALA A 23 -14.29 -5.91 -22.10
C ALA A 23 -14.33 -4.38 -22.07
N TYR A 24 -13.21 -3.74 -21.75
CA TYR A 24 -13.00 -2.30 -21.85
C TYR A 24 -12.33 -2.01 -23.17
N LYS A 25 -12.95 -1.19 -24.02
CA LYS A 25 -12.54 -0.97 -25.41
C LYS A 25 -12.28 0.51 -25.71
N GLY A 26 -11.20 0.80 -26.44
CA GLY A 26 -10.95 2.11 -27.04
C GLY A 26 -10.04 3.05 -26.22
N ALA A 27 -9.54 2.60 -25.07
CA ALA A 27 -8.65 3.42 -24.24
C ALA A 27 -7.19 3.36 -24.71
N LEU A 28 -6.40 4.37 -24.37
CA LEU A 28 -4.95 4.21 -24.28
C LEU A 28 -4.62 3.48 -22.97
N ILE A 29 -4.06 2.29 -23.06
CA ILE A 29 -3.75 1.45 -21.89
C ILE A 29 -2.25 1.53 -21.62
N TYR A 30 -1.85 1.82 -20.38
CA TYR A 30 -0.46 1.71 -19.92
C TYR A 30 -0.31 0.42 -19.11
N PRO A 31 0.27 -0.67 -19.67
CA PRO A 31 0.40 -1.92 -18.93
C PRO A 31 1.46 -1.87 -17.83
N VAL A 32 2.38 -0.91 -17.88
CA VAL A 32 3.61 -0.79 -17.06
C VAL A 32 4.65 -1.87 -17.35
N GLU A 33 4.24 -3.12 -17.59
CA GLU A 33 5.11 -4.21 -18.07
C GLU A 33 5.09 -4.29 -19.61
N GLY A 34 5.42 -3.19 -20.29
CA GLY A 34 5.45 -3.12 -21.75
C GLY A 34 5.14 -1.72 -22.28
N ALA A 35 5.11 -1.60 -23.61
CA ALA A 35 4.74 -0.35 -24.27
C ALA A 35 3.23 -0.04 -24.08
N PRO A 36 2.84 1.25 -24.07
CA PRO A 36 1.43 1.63 -24.10
C PRO A 36 0.70 1.03 -25.32
N VAL A 37 -0.57 0.69 -25.12
CA VAL A 37 -1.46 0.10 -26.13
C VAL A 37 -2.49 1.14 -26.53
N GLU A 38 -2.29 1.74 -27.71
CA GLU A 38 -3.27 2.64 -28.33
C GLU A 38 -4.51 1.86 -28.82
N ASN A 39 -5.69 2.48 -28.74
CA ASN A 39 -6.99 1.86 -29.07
C ASN A 39 -7.09 0.45 -28.47
N GLY A 40 -6.73 0.34 -27.20
CA GLY A 40 -6.57 -0.91 -26.49
C GLY A 40 -7.90 -1.56 -26.11
N VAL A 41 -7.85 -2.88 -26.02
CA VAL A 41 -8.89 -3.74 -25.48
C VAL A 41 -8.32 -4.49 -24.28
N MET A 42 -8.94 -4.33 -23.11
CA MET A 42 -8.66 -5.13 -21.92
C MET A 42 -9.89 -5.97 -21.58
N ILE A 43 -9.70 -7.28 -21.45
CA ILE A 43 -10.76 -8.19 -21.07
C ILE A 43 -10.48 -8.71 -19.66
N ILE A 44 -11.52 -8.69 -18.83
CA ILE A 44 -11.48 -9.19 -17.47
C ILE A 44 -12.54 -10.28 -17.26
N GLN A 45 -12.24 -11.21 -16.36
CA GLN A 45 -13.17 -12.26 -15.93
C GLN A 45 -12.85 -12.63 -14.48
N ASN A 46 -13.89 -12.73 -13.65
CA ASN A 46 -13.76 -13.15 -12.24
C ASN A 46 -12.68 -12.36 -11.46
N GLY A 47 -12.65 -11.04 -11.68
CA GLY A 47 -11.68 -10.14 -11.05
C GLY A 47 -10.24 -10.31 -11.48
N LYS A 48 -9.98 -11.01 -12.59
CA LYS A 48 -8.65 -11.18 -13.20
C LYS A 48 -8.61 -10.62 -14.62
N ILE A 49 -7.43 -10.16 -15.03
CA ILE A 49 -7.15 -9.77 -16.41
C ILE A 49 -6.92 -11.03 -17.23
N ILE A 50 -7.68 -11.24 -18.30
CA ILE A 50 -7.50 -12.39 -19.19
C ILE A 50 -6.75 -12.05 -20.48
N SER A 51 -6.84 -10.79 -20.93
CA SER A 51 -6.13 -10.31 -22.11
C SER A 51 -6.03 -8.77 -22.13
N VAL A 52 -4.93 -8.25 -22.68
CA VAL A 52 -4.71 -6.84 -23.01
C VAL A 52 -4.00 -6.79 -24.36
N GLY A 53 -4.49 -5.98 -25.29
CA GLY A 53 -3.88 -5.83 -26.61
C GLY A 53 -4.62 -4.80 -27.45
N ARG A 54 -4.17 -4.56 -28.69
CA ARG A 54 -4.84 -3.59 -29.56
C ARG A 54 -6.18 -4.12 -30.05
N GLU A 55 -7.09 -3.21 -30.35
CA GLU A 55 -8.29 -3.57 -31.09
C GLU A 55 -7.94 -4.27 -32.40
N GLY A 56 -8.66 -5.35 -32.71
CA GLY A 56 -8.39 -6.22 -33.87
C GLY A 56 -7.39 -7.35 -33.60
N GLU A 57 -6.50 -7.21 -32.62
CA GLU A 57 -5.60 -8.29 -32.18
C GLU A 57 -6.26 -9.20 -31.13
N ILE A 58 -7.18 -8.64 -30.34
CA ILE A 58 -7.90 -9.34 -29.28
C ILE A 58 -9.34 -9.63 -29.70
N ALA A 59 -9.72 -10.91 -29.71
CA ALA A 59 -11.10 -11.32 -29.90
C ALA A 59 -11.90 -11.15 -28.60
N ILE A 60 -12.93 -10.29 -28.61
CA ILE A 60 -13.86 -10.14 -27.50
C ILE A 60 -14.80 -11.36 -27.48
N PRO A 61 -14.86 -12.13 -26.37
CA PRO A 61 -15.75 -13.29 -26.27
C PRO A 61 -17.23 -12.94 -26.48
N ASN A 62 -17.96 -13.83 -27.15
CA ASN A 62 -19.41 -13.69 -27.29
C ASN A 62 -20.09 -13.62 -25.91
N GLY A 63 -21.00 -12.66 -25.75
CA GLY A 63 -21.71 -12.44 -24.49
C GLY A 63 -20.92 -11.65 -23.44
N ALA A 64 -19.71 -11.16 -23.76
CA ALA A 64 -19.03 -10.19 -22.90
C ALA A 64 -19.79 -8.86 -22.86
N GLU A 65 -19.86 -8.26 -21.67
CA GLU A 65 -20.28 -6.87 -21.52
C GLU A 65 -19.18 -5.98 -22.08
N VAL A 66 -19.50 -5.17 -23.09
CA VAL A 66 -18.54 -4.24 -23.69
C VAL A 66 -18.78 -2.85 -23.11
N ILE A 67 -17.74 -2.30 -22.48
CA ILE A 67 -17.71 -0.94 -21.95
C ILE A 67 -16.80 -0.11 -22.86
N ASP A 68 -17.40 0.83 -23.58
CA ASP A 68 -16.65 1.80 -24.38
C ASP A 68 -15.99 2.84 -23.48
N VAL A 69 -14.67 2.93 -23.59
CA VAL A 69 -13.80 3.86 -22.88
C VAL A 69 -12.93 4.63 -23.89
N SER A 70 -13.45 4.83 -25.09
CA SER A 70 -12.82 5.62 -26.14
C SER A 70 -12.44 7.03 -25.65
N GLY A 71 -11.23 7.45 -25.97
CA GLY A 71 -10.68 8.74 -25.52
C GLY A 71 -10.30 8.81 -24.04
N LYS A 72 -10.37 7.68 -23.31
CA LYS A 72 -9.90 7.56 -21.92
C LYS A 72 -8.52 6.91 -21.86
N VAL A 73 -7.90 6.99 -20.70
CA VAL A 73 -6.65 6.29 -20.37
C VAL A 73 -6.92 5.25 -19.29
N ILE A 74 -6.32 4.06 -19.41
CA ILE A 74 -6.32 3.04 -18.36
C ILE A 74 -4.89 2.83 -17.86
N ILE A 75 -4.71 2.90 -16.54
CA ILE A 75 -3.46 2.56 -15.83
C ILE A 75 -3.72 1.46 -14.78
N PRO A 76 -2.70 0.74 -14.29
CA PRO A 76 -2.88 -0.17 -13.16
C PRO A 76 -3.37 0.59 -11.93
N GLY A 77 -4.08 -0.11 -11.06
CA GLY A 77 -4.49 0.43 -9.77
C GLY A 77 -3.29 0.94 -8.99
N LEU A 78 -3.41 2.12 -8.39
CA LEU A 78 -2.29 2.71 -7.66
C LEU A 78 -2.03 1.94 -6.36
N VAL A 79 -0.75 1.75 -6.05
CA VAL A 79 -0.27 0.99 -4.88
C VAL A 79 0.41 1.94 -3.92
N ASP A 80 -0.27 2.24 -2.82
CA ASP A 80 0.28 3.10 -1.78
C ASP A 80 0.97 2.26 -0.69
N THR A 81 2.29 2.40 -0.60
CA THR A 81 3.11 1.57 0.27
C THR A 81 3.20 2.07 1.71
N HIS A 82 2.65 3.26 2.00
CA HIS A 82 2.66 3.87 3.32
C HIS A 82 1.48 4.83 3.50
N SER A 83 0.53 4.42 4.34
CA SER A 83 -0.66 5.22 4.63
C SER A 83 -1.13 5.02 6.07
N HIS A 84 -1.88 6.00 6.59
CA HIS A 84 -2.55 5.93 7.89
C HIS A 84 -4.09 6.00 7.77
N ILE A 85 -4.64 5.75 6.58
CA ILE A 85 -6.10 5.67 6.39
C ILE A 85 -6.73 4.58 7.26
N GLY A 86 -8.00 4.78 7.62
CA GLY A 86 -8.75 3.90 8.52
C GLY A 86 -8.54 4.20 10.01
N ASN A 87 -7.74 5.21 10.36
CA ASN A 87 -7.47 5.65 11.74
C ASN A 87 -7.03 4.51 12.68
N GLY A 88 -6.29 3.54 12.15
CA GLY A 88 -5.78 2.44 12.95
C GLY A 88 -4.62 2.89 13.85
N ASP A 89 -4.65 2.43 15.09
CA ASP A 89 -3.58 2.62 16.07
C ASP A 89 -2.65 1.40 16.17
N GLY A 90 -1.41 1.65 16.57
CA GLY A 90 -0.40 0.61 16.86
C GLY A 90 0.04 0.60 18.32
N GLY A 91 1.33 0.39 18.56
CA GLY A 91 1.94 0.43 19.90
C GLY A 91 1.71 1.77 20.62
N ASP A 92 1.64 1.70 21.95
CA ASP A 92 1.31 2.82 22.83
C ASP A 92 2.55 3.40 23.53
N GLY A 93 2.35 4.37 24.44
CA GLY A 93 3.43 5.02 25.16
C GLY A 93 4.12 4.19 26.25
N SER A 94 3.73 2.92 26.46
CA SER A 94 4.27 2.09 27.54
C SER A 94 5.67 1.56 27.26
N ALA A 95 6.05 1.40 25.98
CA ALA A 95 7.38 0.97 25.58
C ALA A 95 7.77 1.53 24.19
N PRO A 96 9.07 1.54 23.84
CA PRO A 96 9.48 1.91 22.48
C PRO A 96 9.36 0.76 21.45
N LEU A 97 9.01 -0.45 21.89
CA LEU A 97 9.06 -1.68 21.08
C LEU A 97 7.78 -2.49 21.30
N HIS A 98 6.96 -2.61 20.25
CA HIS A 98 5.70 -3.35 20.24
C HIS A 98 5.58 -4.23 18.99
N PRO A 99 6.42 -5.26 18.80
CA PRO A 99 6.38 -6.09 17.59
C PRO A 99 5.12 -6.97 17.48
N ASP A 100 4.44 -7.19 18.60
CA ASP A 100 3.24 -8.02 18.78
C ASP A 100 1.93 -7.32 18.41
N VAL A 101 1.85 -5.99 18.58
CA VAL A 101 0.65 -5.21 18.27
C VAL A 101 0.36 -5.23 16.77
N ARG A 102 -0.92 -5.32 16.38
CA ARG A 102 -1.34 -5.36 14.97
C ARG A 102 -2.32 -4.23 14.70
N ILE A 103 -2.02 -3.40 13.69
CA ILE A 103 -2.94 -2.33 13.30
C ILE A 103 -4.28 -2.85 12.76
N LEU A 104 -4.33 -4.11 12.30
CA LEU A 104 -5.58 -4.72 11.83
C LEU A 104 -6.67 -4.73 12.93
N ASP A 105 -6.25 -4.77 14.20
CA ASP A 105 -7.14 -4.87 15.36
C ASP A 105 -7.79 -3.52 15.73
N SER A 106 -7.39 -2.41 15.10
CA SER A 106 -7.80 -1.04 15.45
C SER A 106 -8.31 -0.21 14.26
N ILE A 107 -8.18 -0.68 13.03
CA ILE A 107 -8.69 0.03 11.84
C ILE A 107 -10.22 0.11 11.88
N ASP A 108 -10.77 1.31 11.66
CA ASP A 108 -12.19 1.52 11.38
C ASP A 108 -12.48 1.28 9.88
N PRO A 109 -13.08 0.15 9.49
CA PRO A 109 -13.40 -0.14 8.08
C PRO A 109 -14.44 0.82 7.49
N MET A 110 -15.16 1.59 8.33
CA MET A 110 -16.18 2.56 7.92
C MET A 110 -15.62 3.97 7.70
N SER A 111 -14.34 4.20 8.01
CA SER A 111 -13.68 5.49 7.79
C SER A 111 -13.79 5.94 6.34
N ASP A 112 -14.12 7.22 6.15
CA ASP A 112 -14.21 7.82 4.82
C ASP A 112 -12.85 8.05 4.14
N THR A 113 -11.74 7.92 4.87
CA THR A 113 -10.40 7.97 4.30
C THR A 113 -10.16 6.84 3.29
N PHE A 114 -10.83 5.69 3.44
CA PHE A 114 -10.83 4.65 2.39
C PHE A 114 -11.49 5.14 1.10
N MET A 115 -12.59 5.90 1.22
CA MET A 115 -13.24 6.49 0.05
C MET A 115 -12.37 7.60 -0.56
N ARG A 116 -11.70 8.42 0.27
CA ARG A 116 -10.69 9.39 -0.18
C ARG A 116 -9.61 8.72 -1.04
N ALA A 117 -9.06 7.60 -0.57
CA ALA A 117 -8.04 6.84 -1.30
C ALA A 117 -8.57 6.24 -2.62
N ARG A 118 -9.76 5.62 -2.60
CA ARG A 118 -10.39 5.11 -3.83
C ARG A 118 -10.64 6.21 -4.85
N THR A 119 -11.06 7.39 -4.41
CA THR A 119 -11.23 8.57 -5.27
C THR A 119 -9.91 9.04 -5.91
N GLY A 120 -8.78 8.80 -5.26
CA GLY A 120 -7.44 9.07 -5.81
C GLY A 120 -6.92 8.03 -6.80
N GLY A 121 -7.66 6.95 -7.05
CA GLY A 121 -7.21 5.83 -7.89
C GLY A 121 -6.42 4.75 -7.15
N ILE A 122 -6.31 4.84 -5.81
CA ILE A 122 -5.63 3.84 -4.99
C ILE A 122 -6.52 2.59 -4.90
N THR A 123 -5.95 1.43 -5.25
CA THR A 123 -6.62 0.13 -5.15
C THR A 123 -6.00 -0.75 -4.07
N THR A 124 -4.72 -0.53 -3.76
CA THR A 124 -3.97 -1.28 -2.74
C THR A 124 -3.23 -0.32 -1.83
N VAL A 125 -3.25 -0.61 -0.53
CA VAL A 125 -2.57 0.18 0.48
C VAL A 125 -1.88 -0.72 1.50
N ASN A 126 -0.73 -0.28 2.00
CA ASN A 126 -0.16 -0.79 3.23
C ASN A 126 -0.46 0.21 4.36
N VAL A 127 -1.45 -0.13 5.20
CA VAL A 127 -1.82 0.67 6.37
C VAL A 127 -0.88 0.29 7.51
N MET A 128 -0.26 1.30 8.13
CA MET A 128 0.74 1.06 9.17
C MET A 128 0.62 2.07 10.32
N PRO A 129 1.08 1.70 11.52
CA PRO A 129 1.21 2.66 12.61
C PRO A 129 2.20 3.79 12.28
N GLY A 130 2.08 4.91 12.98
CA GLY A 130 3.02 6.02 12.90
C GLY A 130 4.44 5.70 13.37
N SER A 131 5.35 6.67 13.28
CA SER A 131 6.78 6.51 13.61
C SER A 131 7.17 6.92 15.03
N GLY A 132 6.21 6.98 15.97
CA GLY A 132 6.48 7.34 17.37
C GLY A 132 7.36 6.34 18.13
N HIS A 133 7.38 5.07 17.71
CA HIS A 133 8.08 3.96 18.38
C HIS A 133 9.19 3.39 17.49
N LEU A 134 10.18 2.72 18.09
CA LEU A 134 11.22 2.00 17.34
C LEU A 134 10.65 0.79 16.61
N MET A 135 9.65 0.14 17.20
CA MET A 135 8.76 -0.83 16.58
C MET A 135 7.33 -0.48 16.99
N SER A 136 6.51 -0.04 16.04
CA SER A 136 5.15 0.43 16.31
C SER A 136 4.07 -0.65 16.11
N GLY A 137 4.46 -1.85 15.70
CA GLY A 137 3.54 -2.95 15.42
C GLY A 137 3.53 -3.41 13.97
N GLN A 138 2.77 -4.47 13.75
CA GLN A 138 2.56 -5.09 12.45
C GLN A 138 1.65 -4.21 11.59
N THR A 139 2.01 -4.08 10.31
CA THR A 139 1.21 -3.37 9.30
C THR A 139 0.21 -4.33 8.65
N VAL A 140 -0.68 -3.81 7.81
CA VAL A 140 -1.63 -4.63 7.06
C VAL A 140 -1.73 -4.18 5.60
N TYR A 141 -1.69 -5.15 4.68
CA TYR A 141 -1.90 -4.93 3.26
C TYR A 141 -3.39 -5.09 2.96
N LEU A 142 -4.00 -4.02 2.46
CA LEU A 142 -5.41 -3.97 2.12
C LEU A 142 -5.59 -3.74 0.63
N LYS A 143 -6.54 -4.48 0.09
CA LYS A 143 -7.17 -4.18 -1.18
C LYS A 143 -8.44 -3.39 -0.88
N LEU A 144 -8.61 -2.22 -1.48
CA LEU A 144 -9.66 -1.25 -1.13
C LEU A 144 -11.06 -1.64 -1.66
N ARG A 145 -11.47 -2.90 -1.44
CA ARG A 145 -12.83 -3.40 -1.68
C ARG A 145 -13.83 -2.64 -0.81
N LYS A 146 -15.08 -2.49 -1.27
CA LYS A 146 -16.16 -1.99 -0.41
C LYS A 146 -16.52 -3.07 0.61
N SER A 147 -16.26 -2.82 1.89
CA SER A 147 -16.60 -3.73 2.99
C SER A 147 -16.80 -2.95 4.29
N ASN A 148 -17.64 -3.49 5.17
CA ASN A 148 -17.89 -2.94 6.51
C ASN A 148 -17.09 -3.68 7.60
N ILE A 149 -16.27 -4.66 7.21
CA ILE A 149 -15.37 -5.39 8.10
C ILE A 149 -13.97 -5.42 7.49
N ILE A 150 -12.95 -5.33 8.35
CA ILE A 150 -11.55 -5.28 7.89
C ILE A 150 -11.18 -6.55 7.10
N ASN A 151 -11.69 -7.71 7.49
CA ASN A 151 -11.45 -8.99 6.81
C ASN A 151 -11.85 -8.97 5.33
N GLY A 152 -12.87 -8.21 4.94
CA GLY A 152 -13.28 -8.08 3.55
C GLY A 152 -12.29 -7.29 2.69
N MET A 153 -11.31 -6.62 3.29
CA MET A 153 -10.31 -5.80 2.60
C MET A 153 -8.91 -6.42 2.63
N LEU A 154 -8.68 -7.50 3.38
CA LEU A 154 -7.36 -8.11 3.52
C LEU A 154 -6.85 -8.72 2.20
N PHE A 155 -5.52 -8.71 2.04
CA PHE A 155 -4.82 -9.50 1.03
C PHE A 155 -4.60 -10.96 1.46
N CYS A 156 -4.50 -11.21 2.76
CA CYS A 156 -4.34 -12.54 3.34
C CYS A 156 -5.70 -13.21 3.58
N ASP A 157 -5.72 -14.55 3.50
CA ASP A 157 -6.94 -15.34 3.75
C ASP A 157 -7.11 -15.71 5.23
N ASP A 158 -6.02 -15.82 5.99
CA ASP A 158 -6.01 -16.16 7.41
C ASP A 158 -5.31 -15.07 8.23
N PRO A 159 -6.06 -14.13 8.84
CA PRO A 159 -5.49 -13.08 9.68
C PRO A 159 -5.02 -13.55 11.06
N ILE A 160 -5.33 -14.79 11.45
CA ILE A 160 -4.97 -15.33 12.77
C ILE A 160 -3.60 -15.98 12.69
N ASN A 161 -3.37 -16.82 11.67
CA ASN A 161 -2.12 -17.58 11.52
C ASN A 161 -1.26 -17.15 10.33
N GLY A 162 -1.81 -16.34 9.41
CA GLY A 162 -1.11 -15.86 8.23
C GLY A 162 -0.42 -14.51 8.44
N ILE A 163 0.45 -14.16 7.49
CA ILE A 163 1.12 -12.86 7.45
C ILE A 163 0.33 -11.94 6.52
N CYS A 164 -0.26 -10.91 7.10
CA CYS A 164 -1.13 -9.97 6.39
C CYS A 164 -0.47 -8.64 6.05
N GLY A 165 0.80 -8.44 6.44
CA GLY A 165 1.54 -7.21 6.21
C GLY A 165 2.97 -7.27 6.72
N GLY A 166 3.57 -6.12 6.94
CA GLY A 166 4.95 -5.96 7.40
C GLY A 166 5.07 -5.77 8.91
N LEU A 167 6.24 -5.27 9.33
CA LEU A 167 6.51 -4.77 10.68
C LEU A 167 7.00 -3.31 10.58
N LYS A 168 6.30 -2.37 11.22
CA LYS A 168 6.70 -0.96 11.25
C LYS A 168 7.86 -0.77 12.22
N MET A 169 8.97 -0.27 11.68
CA MET A 169 10.13 0.17 12.46
C MET A 169 10.42 1.64 12.20
N ALA A 170 11.07 2.31 13.15
CA ALA A 170 11.50 3.70 12.97
C ALA A 170 12.83 4.01 13.68
N ASN A 171 13.56 4.97 13.11
CA ASN A 171 14.61 5.71 13.79
C ASN A 171 14.42 7.21 13.53
N GLY A 172 15.41 8.03 13.87
CA GLY A 172 15.28 9.48 13.78
C GLY A 172 14.60 10.10 15.01
N THR A 173 14.00 11.27 14.85
CA THR A 173 13.66 12.15 15.97
C THR A 173 12.44 11.72 16.79
N ASN A 174 11.44 11.09 16.18
CA ASN A 174 10.13 10.84 16.82
C ASN A 174 10.23 9.93 18.05
N SER A 175 11.12 8.95 18.02
CA SER A 175 11.33 8.02 19.14
C SER A 175 12.33 8.52 20.20
N LEU A 176 12.95 9.70 20.01
CA LEU A 176 13.92 10.28 20.96
C LEU A 176 13.23 11.01 22.12
N ARG A 177 12.37 10.29 22.83
CA ARG A 177 11.62 10.79 23.99
C ARG A 177 12.28 10.35 25.30
N GLY A 178 11.83 10.89 26.42
CA GLY A 178 12.23 10.47 27.76
C GLY A 178 11.75 9.05 28.11
N THR A 179 12.25 8.49 29.21
CA THR A 179 11.90 7.15 29.71
C THR A 179 10.39 6.86 29.60
N PRO A 180 9.97 5.73 29.01
CA PRO A 180 10.74 4.52 28.67
C PRO A 180 11.48 4.53 27.31
N PHE A 181 11.54 5.67 26.62
CA PHE A 181 12.12 5.78 25.27
C PHE A 181 13.65 5.95 25.27
N PRO A 182 14.33 5.70 24.13
CA PRO A 182 15.78 5.69 24.05
C PRO A 182 16.49 7.02 24.33
N GLY A 183 15.82 8.17 24.14
CA GLY A 183 16.40 9.52 24.27
C GLY A 183 17.54 9.89 23.30
N THR A 184 18.24 8.92 22.70
CA THR A 184 19.37 9.12 21.78
C THR A 184 19.33 8.10 20.63
N ARG A 185 19.87 8.47 19.44
CA ARG A 185 19.97 7.56 18.28
C ARG A 185 20.77 6.29 18.59
N GLY A 186 21.85 6.43 19.35
CA GLY A 186 22.69 5.29 19.76
C GLY A 186 21.90 4.29 20.61
N LYS A 187 21.15 4.78 21.61
CA LYS A 187 20.29 3.92 22.42
C LYS A 187 19.15 3.30 21.60
N SER A 188 18.58 4.04 20.64
CA SER A 188 17.56 3.50 19.72
C SER A 188 18.08 2.25 18.99
N ALA A 189 19.24 2.36 18.36
CA ALA A 189 19.84 1.23 17.64
C ALA A 189 20.22 0.08 18.59
N ALA A 190 20.68 0.38 19.81
CA ALA A 190 21.01 -0.65 20.80
C ALA A 190 19.78 -1.43 21.28
N LEU A 191 18.64 -0.77 21.52
CA LEU A 191 17.40 -1.43 21.93
C LEU A 191 16.87 -2.38 20.84
N VAL A 192 16.87 -1.92 19.58
CA VAL A 192 16.49 -2.76 18.44
C VAL A 192 17.40 -3.99 18.32
N ARG A 193 18.73 -3.81 18.43
CA ARG A 193 19.69 -4.94 18.41
C ARG A 193 19.43 -5.94 19.52
N GLN A 194 19.22 -5.47 20.75
CA GLN A 194 18.98 -6.33 21.90
C GLN A 194 17.74 -7.21 21.68
N LEU A 195 16.67 -6.65 21.10
CA LEU A 195 15.46 -7.40 20.82
C LEU A 195 15.66 -8.44 19.71
N PHE A 196 16.36 -8.10 18.63
CA PHE A 196 16.67 -9.07 17.57
C PHE A 196 17.62 -10.19 18.02
N ILE A 197 18.56 -9.91 18.93
CA ILE A 197 19.40 -10.96 19.54
C ILE A 197 18.53 -11.96 20.31
N LYS A 198 17.59 -11.48 21.13
CA LYS A 198 16.62 -12.36 21.83
C LYS A 198 15.77 -13.17 20.84
N ALA A 199 15.28 -12.54 19.77
CA ALA A 199 14.51 -13.23 18.74
C ALA A 199 15.33 -14.32 18.03
N LYS A 200 16.63 -14.09 17.81
CA LYS A 200 17.54 -15.11 17.26
C LYS A 200 17.70 -16.29 18.21
N GLU A 201 17.94 -16.05 19.50
CA GLU A 201 18.02 -17.11 20.51
C GLU A 201 16.71 -17.91 20.59
N TYR A 202 15.57 -17.23 20.53
CA TYR A 202 14.25 -17.86 20.49
C TYR A 202 14.08 -18.75 19.26
N ARG A 203 14.44 -18.24 18.07
CA ARG A 203 14.43 -18.98 16.81
C ARG A 203 15.31 -20.22 16.85
N GLU A 204 16.52 -20.11 17.39
CA GLU A 204 17.45 -21.23 17.53
C GLU A 204 16.89 -22.33 18.43
N LYS A 205 16.23 -21.97 19.55
CA LYS A 205 15.52 -22.93 20.40
C LYS A 205 14.39 -23.65 19.66
N LYS A 206 13.59 -22.93 18.86
CA LYS A 206 12.53 -23.53 18.03
C LYS A 206 13.10 -24.52 17.01
N ILE A 207 14.18 -24.14 16.32
CA ILE A 207 14.85 -25.01 15.34
C ILE A 207 15.42 -26.25 16.04
N ALA A 208 16.07 -26.10 17.20
CA ALA A 208 16.64 -27.21 17.95
C ALA A 208 15.57 -28.18 18.51
N ALA A 209 14.39 -27.66 18.87
CA ALA A 209 13.26 -28.48 19.31
C ALA A 209 12.66 -29.33 18.17
N GLY A 210 12.72 -28.85 16.93
CA GLY A 210 12.14 -29.54 15.77
C GLY A 210 10.64 -29.78 15.96
N ASN A 211 10.21 -31.06 15.89
CA ASN A 211 8.82 -31.45 16.14
C ASN A 211 8.54 -31.87 17.60
N ASP A 212 9.53 -31.81 18.48
CA ASP A 212 9.40 -32.20 19.88
C ASP A 212 8.77 -31.07 20.69
N LYS A 213 7.44 -31.15 20.89
CA LYS A 213 6.68 -30.15 21.65
C LYS A 213 7.19 -29.95 23.08
N SER A 214 7.82 -30.96 23.68
CA SER A 214 8.34 -30.86 25.06
C SER A 214 9.60 -29.97 25.17
N LYS A 215 10.28 -29.73 24.03
CA LYS A 215 11.49 -28.90 23.95
C LYS A 215 11.24 -27.52 23.34
N MET A 216 10.02 -27.26 22.86
CA MET A 216 9.66 -25.95 22.33
C MET A 216 9.79 -24.89 23.42
N PRO A 217 10.36 -23.71 23.11
CA PRO A 217 10.29 -22.59 24.05
C PRO A 217 8.82 -22.20 24.27
N ALA A 218 8.54 -21.55 25.40
CA ALA A 218 7.22 -20.98 25.64
C ALA A 218 6.85 -20.04 24.48
N TYR A 219 5.57 -20.05 24.09
CA TYR A 219 5.10 -19.18 23.01
C TYR A 219 5.22 -17.70 23.43
N ASP A 220 5.83 -16.89 22.60
CA ASP A 220 6.08 -15.48 22.85
C ASP A 220 5.68 -14.66 21.61
N TYR A 221 4.58 -13.92 21.70
CA TYR A 221 4.00 -13.19 20.57
C TYR A 221 4.97 -12.16 19.96
N GLU A 222 5.78 -11.50 20.80
CA GLU A 222 6.78 -10.54 20.32
C GLU A 222 7.86 -11.26 19.53
N MET A 223 8.37 -12.38 20.07
CA MET A 223 9.44 -13.13 19.43
C MET A 223 8.97 -13.81 18.15
N GLU A 224 7.75 -14.36 18.10
CA GLU A 224 7.19 -14.95 16.88
C GLU A 224 7.15 -13.94 15.72
N SER A 225 6.71 -12.72 16.01
CA SER A 225 6.67 -11.62 15.02
C SER A 225 8.06 -11.29 14.47
N LEU A 226 9.08 -11.34 15.32
CA LEU A 226 10.47 -11.09 14.91
C LEU A 226 11.11 -12.30 14.23
N VAL A 227 10.72 -13.52 14.58
CA VAL A 227 11.13 -14.73 13.85
C VAL A 227 10.62 -14.68 12.42
N GLU A 228 9.39 -14.22 12.19
CA GLU A 228 8.87 -14.01 10.83
C GLU A 228 9.71 -13.02 10.02
N VAL A 229 10.25 -11.99 10.67
CA VAL A 229 11.17 -11.01 10.07
C VAL A 229 12.52 -11.64 9.76
N LEU A 230 13.10 -12.40 10.71
CA LEU A 230 14.36 -13.12 10.54
C LEU A 230 14.28 -14.21 9.48
N ASP A 231 13.12 -14.83 9.29
CA ASP A 231 12.84 -15.81 8.23
C ASP A 231 12.57 -15.15 6.87
N GLY A 232 12.50 -13.81 6.80
CA GLY A 232 12.20 -13.08 5.57
C GLY A 232 10.78 -13.28 5.05
N ARG A 233 9.86 -13.74 5.91
CA ARG A 233 8.42 -13.89 5.62
C ARG A 233 7.66 -12.59 5.87
N ARG A 234 8.07 -11.80 6.87
CA ARG A 234 7.53 -10.47 7.17
C ARG A 234 8.53 -9.39 6.78
N ILE A 235 8.11 -8.45 5.95
CA ILE A 235 8.96 -7.36 5.46
C ILE A 235 8.97 -6.23 6.49
N VAL A 236 10.15 -5.72 6.84
CA VAL A 236 10.29 -4.52 7.68
C VAL A 236 9.93 -3.29 6.86
N GLN A 237 9.04 -2.45 7.40
CA GLN A 237 8.65 -1.16 6.85
C GLN A 237 9.33 -0.08 7.71
N HIS A 238 10.51 0.40 7.30
CA HIS A 238 11.37 1.23 8.15
C HIS A 238 11.29 2.72 7.83
N HIS A 239 10.67 3.51 8.72
CA HIS A 239 10.71 4.98 8.70
C HIS A 239 12.15 5.47 8.94
N THR A 240 12.68 6.30 8.04
CA THR A 240 14.01 6.93 8.20
C THR A 240 14.16 8.17 7.31
N HIS A 241 14.95 9.16 7.75
CA HIS A 241 15.09 10.43 7.03
C HIS A 241 16.54 10.77 6.68
N ARG A 242 17.39 10.99 7.70
CA ARG A 242 18.77 11.44 7.51
C ARG A 242 19.68 10.34 6.99
N ALA A 243 20.76 10.73 6.32
CA ALA A 243 21.76 9.81 5.79
C ALA A 243 22.36 8.89 6.87
N ASP A 244 22.69 9.39 8.06
CA ASP A 244 23.24 8.60 9.17
C ASP A 244 22.23 7.62 9.78
N ASP A 245 20.96 8.02 9.82
CA ASP A 245 19.84 7.16 10.23
C ASP A 245 19.63 6.04 9.18
N ILE A 246 19.64 6.35 7.88
CA ILE A 246 19.58 5.37 6.77
C ILE A 246 20.73 4.35 6.89
N MET A 247 21.97 4.83 7.04
CA MET A 247 23.13 3.94 7.18
C MET A 247 23.03 3.04 8.42
N THR A 248 22.33 3.47 9.48
CA THR A 248 22.04 2.61 10.63
C THR A 248 21.09 1.48 10.26
N VAL A 249 20.06 1.74 9.46
CA VAL A 249 19.15 0.70 8.97
C VAL A 249 19.91 -0.31 8.10
N LEU A 250 20.77 0.16 7.18
CA LEU A 250 21.59 -0.72 6.35
C LEU A 250 22.51 -1.63 7.19
N ARG A 251 23.11 -1.09 8.27
CA ARG A 251 23.90 -1.91 9.20
C ARG A 251 23.07 -2.97 9.93
N LEU A 252 21.88 -2.60 10.42
CA LEU A 252 20.98 -3.55 11.08
C LEU A 252 20.51 -4.63 10.10
N GLN A 253 20.18 -4.25 8.87
CA GLN A 253 19.78 -5.18 7.82
C GLN A 253 20.92 -6.17 7.51
N LYS A 254 22.17 -5.69 7.39
CA LYS A 254 23.34 -6.56 7.20
C LYS A 254 23.61 -7.47 8.41
N GLU A 255 23.35 -6.98 9.62
CA GLU A 255 23.58 -7.71 10.87
C GLU A 255 22.59 -8.86 11.08
N PHE A 256 21.31 -8.66 10.73
CA PHE A 256 20.23 -9.63 11.01
C PHE A 256 19.61 -10.28 9.76
N GLY A 257 19.91 -9.80 8.56
CA GLY A 257 19.51 -10.41 7.28
C GLY A 257 18.04 -10.26 6.90
N PHE A 258 17.27 -9.39 7.58
CA PHE A 258 15.85 -9.21 7.26
C PHE A 258 15.62 -8.47 5.94
N LYS A 259 14.44 -8.66 5.35
CA LYS A 259 13.96 -7.85 4.21
C LYS A 259 13.42 -6.52 4.71
N VAL A 260 13.72 -5.43 4.00
CA VAL A 260 13.31 -4.08 4.41
C VAL A 260 12.96 -3.19 3.22
N VAL A 261 11.95 -2.34 3.41
CA VAL A 261 11.65 -1.17 2.59
C VAL A 261 11.95 0.07 3.43
N LEU A 262 12.74 1.00 2.89
CA LEU A 262 12.99 2.28 3.56
C LEU A 262 11.88 3.26 3.21
N HIS A 263 11.38 3.98 4.22
CA HIS A 263 10.29 4.94 4.08
C HIS A 263 10.76 6.37 4.29
N HIS A 264 10.24 7.27 3.47
CA HIS A 264 10.52 8.71 3.35
C HIS A 264 11.88 9.01 2.75
N VAL A 265 12.95 8.55 3.40
CA VAL A 265 14.31 8.55 2.86
C VAL A 265 14.73 9.95 2.38
N SER A 266 14.44 10.99 3.17
CA SER A 266 14.58 12.40 2.77
C SER A 266 15.99 12.78 2.31
N GLU A 267 17.02 12.19 2.92
CA GLU A 267 18.42 12.37 2.52
C GLU A 267 18.99 11.18 1.75
N GLY A 268 18.14 10.33 1.16
CA GLY A 268 18.53 9.13 0.41
C GLY A 268 19.53 9.43 -0.71
N TYR A 269 19.36 10.55 -1.42
CA TYR A 269 20.29 11.01 -2.44
C TYR A 269 21.75 11.17 -1.97
N LYS A 270 22.00 11.37 -0.66
CA LYS A 270 23.36 11.49 -0.10
C LYS A 270 24.06 10.14 0.04
N VAL A 271 23.30 9.05 0.11
CA VAL A 271 23.78 7.67 0.33
C VAL A 271 23.17 6.70 -0.67
N ALA A 272 22.80 7.19 -1.87
CA ALA A 272 22.06 6.44 -2.86
C ALA A 272 22.86 5.23 -3.39
N LYS A 273 24.19 5.38 -3.47
CA LYS A 273 25.10 4.31 -3.87
C LYS A 273 25.07 3.16 -2.87
N GLU A 274 25.14 3.46 -1.58
CA GLU A 274 25.11 2.48 -0.50
C GLU A 274 23.76 1.75 -0.44
N ILE A 275 22.66 2.47 -0.67
CA ILE A 275 21.32 1.87 -0.78
C ILE A 275 21.24 0.92 -1.98
N ALA A 276 21.74 1.34 -3.14
CA ALA A 276 21.74 0.54 -4.37
C ALA A 276 22.60 -0.72 -4.23
N GLU A 277 23.80 -0.61 -3.62
CA GLU A 277 24.67 -1.75 -3.32
C GLU A 277 24.01 -2.75 -2.37
N ALA A 278 23.22 -2.26 -1.39
CA ALA A 278 22.45 -3.09 -0.49
C ALA A 278 21.19 -3.71 -1.14
N LYS A 279 20.81 -3.25 -2.35
CA LYS A 279 19.60 -3.67 -3.09
C LYS A 279 18.32 -3.47 -2.29
N ILE A 280 18.25 -2.38 -1.52
CA ILE A 280 17.10 -2.07 -0.67
C ILE A 280 16.20 -1.05 -1.38
N PRO A 281 14.91 -1.35 -1.57
CA PRO A 281 13.99 -0.41 -2.20
C PRO A 281 13.59 0.74 -1.25
N CYS A 282 13.22 1.87 -1.84
CA CYS A 282 12.84 3.09 -1.13
C CYS A 282 11.43 3.57 -1.51
N SER A 283 10.53 3.56 -0.54
CA SER A 283 9.24 4.21 -0.60
C SER A 283 9.37 5.66 -0.12
N ILE A 284 9.33 6.62 -1.03
CA ILE A 284 9.64 8.03 -0.76
C ILE A 284 8.39 8.91 -0.71
N ILE A 285 8.48 9.99 0.05
CA ILE A 285 7.46 11.04 0.06
C ILE A 285 7.95 12.27 -0.70
N ILE A 286 7.03 12.98 -1.34
CA ILE A 286 7.22 14.35 -1.82
C ILE A 286 6.11 15.20 -1.20
N ILE A 287 6.48 16.36 -0.66
CA ILE A 287 5.55 17.32 -0.04
C ILE A 287 5.78 18.71 -0.63
N ASP A 288 4.71 19.44 -0.91
CA ASP A 288 4.78 20.74 -1.58
C ASP A 288 5.46 21.85 -0.76
N SER A 289 5.36 21.74 0.57
CA SER A 289 5.98 22.65 1.52
C SER A 289 6.82 21.85 2.51
N PRO A 290 8.04 21.44 2.12
CA PRO A 290 8.88 20.65 2.98
C PRO A 290 9.33 21.45 4.21
N GLY A 291 9.23 20.83 5.37
CA GLY A 291 9.50 21.45 6.67
C GLY A 291 8.87 20.65 7.80
N GLY A 292 8.89 21.17 9.02
CA GLY A 292 8.18 20.58 10.17
C GLY A 292 9.02 19.71 11.11
N LYS A 293 10.18 19.18 10.66
CA LYS A 293 11.17 18.51 11.54
C LYS A 293 12.59 18.83 11.08
N LEU A 294 13.55 18.83 12.01
CA LEU A 294 14.96 19.07 11.70
C LEU A 294 15.50 18.07 10.66
N GLU A 295 15.03 16.82 10.70
CA GLU A 295 15.49 15.76 9.79
C GLU A 295 14.86 15.79 8.39
N THR A 296 13.84 16.63 8.17
CA THR A 296 13.17 16.77 6.85
C THR A 296 13.61 18.02 6.09
N MET A 297 14.50 18.85 6.67
CA MET A 297 14.98 20.11 6.09
C MET A 297 15.63 19.96 4.71
N ASN A 298 16.14 18.76 4.39
CA ASN A 298 16.83 18.45 3.14
C ASN A 298 15.99 17.56 2.20
N LEU A 299 14.67 17.53 2.38
CA LEU A 299 13.77 16.83 1.46
C LEU A 299 13.64 17.62 0.15
N TYR A 300 14.20 17.08 -0.92
CA TYR A 300 14.20 17.70 -2.25
C TYR A 300 13.43 16.85 -3.26
N PHE A 301 12.80 17.50 -4.25
CA PHE A 301 12.04 16.81 -5.29
C PHE A 301 12.92 15.92 -6.18
N ASP A 302 14.21 16.25 -6.34
CA ASP A 302 15.16 15.45 -7.11
C ASP A 302 15.73 14.24 -6.35
N ASN A 303 15.31 14.01 -5.10
CA ASN A 303 15.75 12.86 -4.30
C ASN A 303 15.48 11.53 -5.01
N GLY A 304 14.24 11.34 -5.49
CA GLY A 304 13.85 10.14 -6.24
C GLY A 304 14.61 9.98 -7.56
N VAL A 305 14.94 11.08 -8.23
CA VAL A 305 15.72 11.09 -9.48
C VAL A 305 17.12 10.57 -9.23
N LYS A 306 17.84 11.18 -8.27
CA LYS A 306 19.21 10.79 -7.92
C LYS A 306 19.30 9.34 -7.43
N MET A 307 18.31 8.89 -6.67
CA MET A 307 18.25 7.49 -6.23
C MET A 307 17.98 6.53 -7.39
N ALA A 308 17.06 6.86 -8.29
CA ALA A 308 16.80 6.06 -9.48
C ALA A 308 18.03 5.98 -10.40
N GLU A 309 18.76 7.08 -10.61
CA GLU A 309 20.00 7.13 -11.38
C GLU A 309 21.11 6.25 -10.76
N ALA A 310 21.15 6.16 -9.44
CA ALA A 310 22.06 5.25 -8.72
C ALA A 310 21.62 3.78 -8.78
N GLY A 311 20.45 3.46 -9.34
CA GLY A 311 19.91 2.11 -9.46
C GLY A 311 19.04 1.66 -8.28
N VAL A 312 18.60 2.58 -7.41
CA VAL A 312 17.64 2.27 -6.34
C VAL A 312 16.24 2.13 -6.93
N ASP A 313 15.52 1.07 -6.56
CA ASP A 313 14.09 0.95 -6.91
C ASP A 313 13.27 1.87 -6.00
N ILE A 314 12.53 2.80 -6.61
CA ILE A 314 11.77 3.83 -5.90
C ILE A 314 10.26 3.69 -6.16
N ALA A 315 9.47 3.92 -5.10
CA ALA A 315 8.03 4.11 -5.17
C ALA A 315 7.66 5.39 -4.41
N TYR A 316 6.57 6.04 -4.79
CA TYR A 316 6.01 7.10 -3.96
C TYR A 316 5.01 6.52 -2.95
N HIS A 317 4.79 7.23 -1.85
CA HIS A 317 3.67 7.00 -0.94
C HIS A 317 2.99 8.30 -0.53
N THR A 318 1.81 8.18 0.07
CA THR A 318 1.04 9.34 0.53
C THR A 318 1.45 9.79 1.94
N ASP A 319 1.76 8.84 2.82
CA ASP A 319 1.82 9.09 4.27
C ASP A 319 0.53 9.78 4.74
N ASP A 320 -0.61 9.44 4.11
CA ASP A 320 -1.91 10.09 4.33
C ASP A 320 -2.18 10.15 5.84
N TYR A 321 -2.42 11.32 6.43
CA TYR A 321 -2.92 12.56 5.81
C TYR A 321 -1.86 13.62 5.41
N ILE A 322 -0.56 13.30 5.44
CA ILE A 322 0.49 14.28 5.06
C ILE A 322 0.35 14.69 3.58
N THR A 323 0.19 13.70 2.70
CA THR A 323 -0.31 13.93 1.34
C THR A 323 -1.69 13.33 1.25
N ASP A 324 -2.69 14.15 0.90
CA ASP A 324 -4.04 13.65 0.64
C ASP A 324 -3.99 12.56 -0.44
N SER A 325 -4.55 11.38 -0.14
CA SER A 325 -4.56 10.24 -1.05
C SER A 325 -5.14 10.54 -2.44
N ARG A 326 -6.01 11.54 -2.57
CA ARG A 326 -6.56 11.98 -3.88
C ARG A 326 -5.51 12.59 -4.79
N LEU A 327 -4.41 13.07 -4.22
CA LEU A 327 -3.33 13.74 -4.93
C LEU A 327 -2.16 12.81 -5.26
N PHE A 328 -2.30 11.49 -5.09
CA PHE A 328 -1.18 10.57 -5.21
C PHE A 328 -0.46 10.60 -6.57
N LEU A 329 -1.19 10.72 -7.68
CA LEU A 329 -0.61 10.92 -9.03
C LEU A 329 0.31 12.15 -9.12
N ARG A 330 0.00 13.19 -8.34
CA ARG A 330 0.78 14.43 -8.31
C ARG A 330 2.17 14.23 -7.73
N SER A 331 2.35 13.32 -6.77
CA SER A 331 3.67 13.03 -6.19
C SER A 331 4.67 12.61 -7.26
N ALA A 332 4.26 11.74 -8.18
CA ALA A 332 5.12 11.33 -9.29
C ALA A 332 5.22 12.41 -10.39
N ALA A 333 4.18 13.22 -10.61
CA ALA A 333 4.26 14.37 -11.52
C ALA A 333 5.31 15.41 -11.06
N LEU A 334 5.44 15.63 -9.74
CA LEU A 334 6.52 16.45 -9.17
C LEU A 334 7.89 15.80 -9.36
N GLY A 335 7.98 14.48 -9.28
CA GLY A 335 9.16 13.73 -9.70
C GLY A 335 9.54 13.98 -11.15
N ILE A 336 8.56 13.95 -12.07
CA ILE A 336 8.78 14.26 -13.49
C ILE A 336 9.31 15.68 -13.67
N ARG A 337 8.70 16.65 -12.99
CA ARG A 337 9.19 18.04 -12.98
C ARG A 337 10.65 18.14 -12.50
N ALA A 338 11.08 17.28 -11.59
CA ALA A 338 12.45 17.23 -11.10
C ALA A 338 13.42 16.41 -11.98
N GLY A 339 12.94 15.76 -13.05
CA GLY A 339 13.76 15.00 -13.99
C GLY A 339 13.49 13.49 -14.03
N LEU A 340 12.51 12.97 -13.28
CA LEU A 340 12.14 11.56 -13.35
C LEU A 340 11.47 11.26 -14.69
N ARG A 341 11.83 10.15 -15.32
CA ARG A 341 11.18 9.73 -16.57
C ARG A 341 9.70 9.36 -16.34
N PRO A 342 8.77 9.72 -17.24
CA PRO A 342 7.35 9.41 -17.10
C PRO A 342 7.05 7.92 -16.91
N GLU A 343 7.79 7.03 -17.58
CA GLU A 343 7.60 5.58 -17.41
C GLU A 343 7.95 5.14 -15.98
N LYS A 344 9.06 5.65 -15.44
CA LYS A 344 9.48 5.36 -14.06
C LYS A 344 8.55 6.01 -13.04
N ALA A 345 8.01 7.18 -13.34
CA ALA A 345 7.00 7.84 -12.52
C ALA A 345 5.73 6.98 -12.40
N LEU A 346 5.22 6.42 -13.50
CA LEU A 346 4.05 5.54 -13.44
C LEU A 346 4.37 4.21 -12.72
N GLU A 347 5.52 3.61 -13.00
CA GLU A 347 5.99 2.41 -12.32
C GLU A 347 6.10 2.64 -10.80
N SER A 348 6.57 3.82 -10.37
CA SER A 348 6.75 4.18 -8.96
C SER A 348 5.45 4.35 -8.18
N LEU A 349 4.30 4.48 -8.87
CA LEU A 349 2.97 4.52 -8.25
C LEU A 349 2.23 3.18 -8.33
N THR A 350 2.82 2.17 -8.98
CA THR A 350 2.16 0.91 -9.31
C THR A 350 3.09 -0.28 -9.02
N LEU A 351 3.79 -0.79 -10.04
CA LEU A 351 4.57 -2.02 -9.97
C LEU A 351 5.71 -1.97 -8.95
N ALA A 352 6.41 -0.84 -8.82
CA ALA A 352 7.49 -0.71 -7.83
C ALA A 352 6.94 -0.88 -6.40
N GLY A 353 5.80 -0.24 -6.10
CA GLY A 353 5.12 -0.41 -4.82
C GLY A 353 4.67 -1.85 -4.60
N ALA A 354 4.13 -2.51 -5.63
CA ALA A 354 3.76 -3.92 -5.56
C ALA A 354 4.96 -4.82 -5.22
N ARG A 355 6.13 -4.61 -5.84
CA ARG A 355 7.37 -5.34 -5.53
C ARG A 355 7.83 -5.12 -4.10
N MET A 356 7.75 -3.88 -3.60
CA MET A 356 8.14 -3.55 -2.22
C MET A 356 7.31 -4.29 -1.16
N LEU A 357 6.05 -4.61 -1.49
CA LEU A 357 5.15 -5.36 -0.62
C LEU A 357 5.18 -6.87 -0.88
N GLY A 358 5.88 -7.34 -1.92
CA GLY A 358 5.89 -8.75 -2.36
C GLY A 358 4.58 -9.19 -3.02
N LEU A 359 3.88 -8.26 -3.68
CA LEU A 359 2.56 -8.45 -4.30
C LEU A 359 2.59 -8.32 -5.83
N GLU A 360 3.77 -8.17 -6.44
CA GLU A 360 3.96 -7.94 -7.88
C GLU A 360 3.41 -9.07 -8.77
N SER A 361 3.29 -10.29 -8.23
CA SER A 361 2.67 -11.42 -8.95
C SER A 361 1.16 -11.26 -9.12
N ARG A 362 0.52 -10.38 -8.34
CA ARG A 362 -0.92 -10.16 -8.33
C ARG A 362 -1.34 -8.79 -8.86
N ILE A 363 -0.58 -7.74 -8.60
CA ILE A 363 -0.99 -6.34 -8.86
C ILE A 363 0.14 -5.51 -9.48
N GLY A 364 -0.15 -4.23 -9.76
CA GLY A 364 0.85 -3.24 -10.17
C GLY A 364 1.15 -3.17 -11.67
N SER A 365 0.58 -4.05 -12.49
CA SER A 365 0.63 -4.00 -13.95
C SER A 365 -0.64 -4.59 -14.57
N LEU A 366 -0.92 -4.27 -15.84
CA LEU A 366 -2.08 -4.78 -16.56
C LEU A 366 -1.66 -5.89 -17.53
N VAL A 367 -1.40 -7.07 -16.98
CA VAL A 367 -1.03 -8.27 -17.75
C VAL A 367 -1.92 -9.44 -17.37
N LYS A 368 -2.01 -10.42 -18.28
CA LYS A 368 -2.81 -11.63 -18.09
C LYS A 368 -2.46 -12.34 -16.77
N GLY A 369 -3.50 -12.73 -16.02
CA GLY A 369 -3.40 -13.48 -14.76
C GLY A 369 -3.36 -12.61 -13.50
N LYS A 370 -2.99 -11.33 -13.62
CA LYS A 370 -3.03 -10.37 -12.50
C LYS A 370 -4.47 -9.98 -12.17
N ASP A 371 -4.65 -9.48 -10.95
CA ASP A 371 -5.92 -8.95 -10.46
C ASP A 371 -6.34 -7.77 -11.35
N ALA A 372 -7.64 -7.68 -11.65
CA ALA A 372 -8.24 -6.61 -12.43
C ALA A 372 -8.39 -5.33 -11.59
N ASP A 373 -7.24 -4.80 -11.14
CA ASP A 373 -7.13 -3.56 -10.38
C ASP A 373 -6.61 -2.47 -11.31
N PHE A 374 -7.44 -1.49 -11.64
CA PHE A 374 -7.11 -0.44 -12.61
C PHE A 374 -7.89 0.83 -12.37
N VAL A 375 -7.39 1.90 -12.98
CA VAL A 375 -8.00 3.23 -12.91
C VAL A 375 -8.31 3.69 -14.33
N ILE A 376 -9.51 4.22 -14.53
CA ILE A 376 -9.92 4.88 -15.78
C ILE A 376 -9.77 6.38 -15.56
N LEU A 377 -9.00 7.03 -16.42
CA LEU A 377 -8.68 8.45 -16.36
C LEU A 377 -9.28 9.19 -17.55
N SER A 378 -9.61 10.46 -17.33
CA SER A 378 -10.09 11.35 -18.40
C SER A 378 -9.01 11.73 -19.42
N GLY A 379 -7.73 11.43 -19.15
CA GLY A 379 -6.59 11.83 -19.95
C GLY A 379 -5.26 11.37 -19.35
N ASP A 380 -4.16 12.02 -19.74
CA ASP A 380 -2.80 11.72 -19.28
C ASP A 380 -2.67 11.68 -17.74
N PRO A 381 -2.06 10.64 -17.13
CA PRO A 381 -2.03 10.48 -15.67
C PRO A 381 -1.30 11.60 -14.92
N PHE A 382 -0.43 12.37 -15.57
CA PHE A 382 0.37 13.41 -14.93
C PHE A 382 -0.06 14.83 -15.31
N SER A 383 -1.13 14.97 -16.11
CA SER A 383 -1.78 16.26 -16.34
C SER A 383 -2.61 16.69 -15.13
N VAL A 384 -2.45 17.95 -14.71
CA VAL A 384 -3.26 18.56 -13.63
C VAL A 384 -4.76 18.66 -13.96
N TYR A 385 -5.12 18.55 -15.24
CA TYR A 385 -6.52 18.57 -15.68
C TYR A 385 -7.19 17.20 -15.62
N THR A 386 -6.40 16.12 -15.54
CA THR A 386 -6.91 14.76 -15.53
C THR A 386 -7.75 14.49 -14.29
N LYS A 387 -8.84 13.76 -14.49
CA LYS A 387 -9.73 13.28 -13.42
C LYS A 387 -9.69 11.76 -13.39
N ILE A 388 -9.71 11.21 -12.18
CA ILE A 388 -10.08 9.82 -11.95
C ILE A 388 -11.56 9.70 -12.31
N GLU A 389 -11.88 8.92 -13.34
CA GLU A 389 -13.27 8.65 -13.76
C GLU A 389 -13.81 7.45 -12.97
N LYS A 390 -13.03 6.38 -12.89
CA LYS A 390 -13.37 5.17 -12.11
C LYS A 390 -12.14 4.55 -11.49
N THR A 391 -12.32 3.99 -10.30
CA THR A 391 -11.35 3.11 -9.65
C THR A 391 -11.95 1.73 -9.53
N VAL A 392 -11.24 0.72 -10.00
CA VAL A 392 -11.71 -0.65 -10.12
C VAL A 392 -10.79 -1.58 -9.33
N VAL A 393 -11.37 -2.43 -8.50
CA VAL A 393 -10.67 -3.40 -7.66
C VAL A 393 -11.26 -4.78 -7.96
N GLU A 394 -10.44 -5.70 -8.45
CA GLU A 394 -10.85 -7.05 -8.87
C GLU A 394 -12.08 -7.01 -9.79
N GLY A 395 -12.09 -6.08 -10.75
CA GLY A 395 -13.17 -5.89 -11.71
C GLY A 395 -14.43 -5.22 -11.13
N VAL A 396 -14.46 -4.88 -9.85
CA VAL A 396 -15.57 -4.19 -9.19
C VAL A 396 -15.28 -2.70 -9.11
N VAL A 397 -16.19 -1.87 -9.60
CA VAL A 397 -16.08 -0.41 -9.50
C VAL A 397 -16.27 0.01 -8.03
N VAL A 398 -15.20 0.54 -7.42
CA VAL A 398 -15.21 0.99 -6.02
C VAL A 398 -15.33 2.51 -5.88
N TYR A 399 -15.08 3.25 -6.96
CA TYR A 399 -15.35 4.67 -7.10
C TYR A 399 -15.82 4.96 -8.54
N ASP A 400 -16.90 5.72 -8.69
CA ASP A 400 -17.40 6.20 -9.97
C ASP A 400 -17.68 7.70 -9.90
N ARG A 401 -16.93 8.51 -10.66
CA ARG A 401 -17.06 9.97 -10.65
C ARG A 401 -18.45 10.46 -11.07
N SER A 402 -19.17 9.71 -11.91
CA SER A 402 -20.53 10.07 -12.34
C SER A 402 -21.59 9.80 -11.28
N ASN A 403 -21.27 9.01 -10.25
CA ASN A 403 -22.16 8.79 -9.12
C ASN A 403 -22.11 10.00 -8.17
N PRO A 404 -23.23 10.70 -7.91
CA PRO A 404 -23.25 11.86 -7.02
C PRO A 404 -22.72 11.58 -5.61
N ASP A 405 -22.93 10.37 -5.08
CA ASP A 405 -22.46 9.98 -3.75
C ASP A 405 -20.95 9.78 -3.69
N ASP A 406 -20.34 9.31 -4.77
CA ASP A 406 -18.90 9.16 -4.86
C ASP A 406 -18.24 10.51 -5.21
N PHE A 407 -18.90 11.32 -6.05
CA PHE A 407 -18.39 12.59 -6.55
C PHE A 407 -18.02 13.58 -5.44
N LYS A 408 -18.79 13.63 -4.34
CA LYS A 408 -18.52 14.53 -3.21
C LYS A 408 -17.13 14.30 -2.59
N PHE A 409 -16.60 13.08 -2.62
CA PHE A 409 -15.24 12.77 -2.17
C PHE A 409 -14.16 13.31 -3.13
N ALA A 410 -14.48 13.49 -4.41
CA ALA A 410 -13.54 14.05 -5.39
C ALA A 410 -13.30 15.55 -5.18
N THR A 411 -14.32 16.26 -4.72
CA THR A 411 -14.22 17.69 -4.39
C THR A 411 -13.82 17.91 -2.94
N GLY A 412 -14.14 16.96 -2.04
CA GLY A 412 -13.98 17.14 -0.60
C GLY A 412 -14.98 18.17 -0.04
N GLY A 413 -14.69 18.69 1.15
CA GLY A 413 -15.46 19.75 1.79
C GLY A 413 -16.11 19.34 3.12
N TYR A 414 -16.80 20.29 3.74
CA TYR A 414 -17.45 20.13 5.05
C TYR A 414 -18.40 18.92 5.06
N ARG A 415 -18.23 18.01 6.04
CA ARG A 415 -19.02 16.78 6.24
C ARG A 415 -18.83 15.65 5.21
N VAL A 416 -17.94 15.83 4.23
CA VAL A 416 -17.53 14.73 3.32
C VAL A 416 -16.63 13.76 4.08
N TYR A 417 -15.65 14.31 4.79
CA TYR A 417 -14.80 13.59 5.73
C TYR A 417 -15.29 13.91 7.15
N LYS A 418 -15.71 12.87 7.87
CA LYS A 418 -16.21 12.86 9.24
C LYS A 418 -15.08 12.52 10.23
N ASP A 419 -13.93 12.11 9.74
CA ASP A 419 -12.77 11.82 10.57
C ASP A 419 -12.20 13.12 11.17
N LEU A 420 -12.52 13.29 12.45
CA LEU A 420 -11.91 14.25 13.36
C LEU A 420 -10.49 13.79 13.67
N TYR A 421 -9.49 14.62 13.39
CA TYR A 421 -8.40 14.96 14.33
C TYR A 421 -7.59 16.19 13.89
N TYR A 422 -7.62 16.62 12.61
CA TYR A 422 -6.78 17.75 12.15
C TYR A 422 -7.39 18.78 11.18
N GLU A 423 -8.62 18.60 10.68
CA GLU A 423 -9.25 19.60 9.80
C GLU A 423 -10.41 20.32 10.49
N HIS A 424 -10.09 21.25 11.39
CA HIS A 424 -11.02 22.29 11.82
C HIS A 424 -10.79 23.53 10.96
N ILE A 425 -11.51 23.67 9.85
CA ILE A 425 -11.58 24.95 9.13
C ILE A 425 -12.62 25.80 9.84
N HIS A 426 -12.17 26.77 10.66
CA HIS A 426 -13.03 27.86 11.11
C HIS A 426 -13.39 28.70 9.88
N CYS A 427 -14.65 28.63 9.45
CA CYS A 427 -15.23 29.77 8.76
C CYS A 427 -15.44 30.85 9.82
N GLY A 428 -14.70 31.95 9.73
CA GLY A 428 -15.16 33.21 10.30
C GLY A 428 -16.55 33.49 9.73
N HIS A 429 -17.56 33.43 10.58
CA HIS A 429 -18.83 34.09 10.34
C HIS A 429 -18.93 35.18 11.40
N ASP A 430 -18.73 36.41 10.94
CA ASP A 430 -19.63 37.52 11.17
C ASP A 430 -20.27 37.56 12.55
N GLU A 431 -19.58 38.23 13.48
CA GLU A 431 -20.25 39.01 14.50
C GLU A 431 -21.00 40.16 13.80
N GLU A 432 -22.28 39.97 13.52
CA GLU A 432 -23.24 41.07 13.52
C GLU A 432 -24.66 40.58 13.85
N LEU A 433 -25.23 41.19 14.89
CA LEU A 433 -26.67 41.46 15.13
C LEU A 433 -27.54 40.33 15.72
N HIS A 434 -27.59 40.23 17.05
CA HIS A 434 -28.63 40.89 17.89
C HIS A 434 -28.45 40.60 19.38
#